data_AF-A0A6H2NR33-F1
#
_entry.id   AF-A0A6H2NR33-F1
#
_cell.length_a   1.000
_cell.length_b   1.000
_cell.length_c   1.000
_cell.angle_alpha   90.00
_cell.angle_beta   90.00
_cell.angle_gamma   90.00
#
_symmetry.space_group_name_H-M   'P 1'
#
loop_
_entity.id
_entity.type
_entity.pdbx_description
1 polymer ?
#
loop_
_entity_poly.entity_id
_entity_poly.type
_entity_poly.pdbx_seq_one_letter_code
_entity_poly.pdbx_strand_id
1 'polypeptide(L)'
;MGLFDRVSRVIRSNLNAAVSSAENPEKILDQAIIDMQEDLVQMRQAVAGAIASQKRVQQQYDKAHNDANTWQQRAQLALQKGDEDLARQALSRKKTQAETAVALKAQLDTQSVTVEQLKRNLIGLESKLSEAKTKKDMLKARASAAKANEQLQSTTSRMNTGSAMAAFERMEEKVMQMEATSQAAAELAGSDLESQFTALEAGGDVDLELAAMKAQLAGGSVDQGQLPGSETAQSSPKEADVDAELEELRAQIDQLD
;
A
#
# COMPACT_ATOMS: atom_id res chain seq x y z
N MET A 1 -6.09 -0.68 41.67
CA MET A 1 -6.41 -0.98 40.27
C MET A 1 -6.07 0.22 39.40
N GLY A 2 -4.86 0.23 38.82
CA GLY A 2 -4.33 1.38 38.09
C GLY A 2 -4.92 1.53 36.69
N LEU A 3 -4.83 2.74 36.13
CA LEU A 3 -5.20 3.06 34.74
C LEU A 3 -4.56 2.09 33.73
N PHE A 4 -3.31 1.67 33.97
CA PHE A 4 -2.61 0.66 33.18
C PHE A 4 -3.31 -0.71 33.12
N ASP A 5 -3.94 -1.11 34.22
CA ASP A 5 -4.65 -2.39 34.31
C ASP A 5 -5.98 -2.33 33.52
N ARG A 6 -6.57 -1.13 33.43
CA ARG A 6 -7.75 -0.86 32.60
C ARG A 6 -7.38 -0.84 31.11
N VAL A 7 -6.29 -0.17 30.74
CA VAL A 7 -5.76 -0.17 29.36
C VAL A 7 -5.38 -1.58 28.90
N SER A 8 -4.70 -2.37 29.73
CA SER A 8 -4.33 -3.75 29.38
C SER A 8 -5.55 -4.67 29.23
N ARG A 9 -6.60 -4.44 30.02
CA ARG A 9 -7.85 -5.21 29.98
C ARG A 9 -8.67 -4.88 28.73
N VAL A 10 -8.70 -3.61 28.31
CA VAL A 10 -9.31 -3.21 27.03
C VAL A 10 -8.58 -3.85 25.85
N ILE A 11 -7.25 -3.96 25.91
CA ILE A 11 -6.46 -4.64 24.87
C ILE A 11 -6.74 -6.16 24.84
N ARG A 12 -6.84 -6.82 26.01
CA ARG A 12 -7.11 -8.27 26.08
C ARG A 12 -8.56 -8.67 25.81
N SER A 13 -9.55 -7.89 26.24
CA SER A 13 -10.96 -8.26 26.03
C SER A 13 -11.43 -8.00 24.60
N ASN A 14 -10.78 -7.08 23.87
CA ASN A 14 -11.10 -6.81 22.46
C ASN A 14 -10.49 -7.82 21.48
N LEU A 15 -9.50 -8.63 21.86
CA LEU A 15 -8.93 -9.63 20.95
C LEU A 15 -9.92 -10.74 20.56
N ASN A 16 -10.93 -11.02 21.38
CA ASN A 16 -11.96 -12.03 21.07
C ASN A 16 -13.23 -11.44 20.41
N ALA A 17 -13.44 -10.12 20.47
CA ALA A 17 -14.60 -9.45 19.87
C ALA A 17 -14.26 -8.68 18.57
N ALA A 18 -12.98 -8.35 18.33
CA ALA A 18 -12.52 -7.62 17.15
C ALA A 18 -12.30 -8.49 15.91
N VAL A 19 -12.69 -9.77 15.94
CA VAL A 19 -12.64 -10.63 14.75
C VAL A 19 -13.82 -10.35 13.79
N SER A 20 -14.92 -9.73 14.25
CA SER A 20 -16.10 -9.45 13.41
C SER A 20 -16.45 -7.98 13.17
N SER A 21 -15.80 -7.00 13.83
CA SER A 21 -16.11 -5.56 13.71
C SER A 21 -14.87 -4.72 13.33
N ALA A 22 -14.17 -5.15 12.29
CA ALA A 22 -13.06 -4.44 11.66
C ALA A 22 -13.52 -3.19 10.87
N GLU A 23 -14.26 -2.26 11.49
CA GLU A 23 -14.89 -1.18 10.74
C GLU A 23 -13.96 -0.03 10.34
N ASN A 24 -12.74 0.09 10.91
CA ASN A 24 -11.56 0.78 10.35
C ASN A 24 -10.43 0.87 11.41
N PRO A 25 -9.32 0.11 11.29
CA PRO A 25 -8.22 0.14 12.27
C PRO A 25 -7.59 1.52 12.43
N GLU A 26 -7.63 2.34 11.37
CA GLU A 26 -7.14 3.72 11.39
C GLU A 26 -7.90 4.61 12.37
N LYS A 27 -9.24 4.48 12.42
CA LYS A 27 -10.09 5.28 13.32
C LYS A 27 -9.82 4.95 14.79
N ILE A 28 -9.58 3.67 15.10
CA ILE A 28 -9.25 3.23 16.46
C ILE A 28 -7.92 3.85 16.91
N LEU A 29 -6.91 3.86 16.03
CA LEU A 29 -5.62 4.46 16.34
C LEU A 29 -5.71 5.99 16.48
N ASP A 30 -6.51 6.66 15.65
CA ASP A 30 -6.76 8.10 15.80
C ASP A 30 -7.46 8.42 17.12
N GLN A 31 -8.50 7.67 17.49
CA GLN A 31 -9.21 7.84 18.76
C GLN A 31 -8.28 7.62 19.96
N ALA A 32 -7.44 6.58 19.93
CA ALA A 32 -6.47 6.34 21.00
C ALA A 32 -5.50 7.52 21.21
N ILE A 33 -5.08 8.20 20.13
CA ILE A 33 -4.25 9.41 20.25
C ILE A 33 -5.03 10.58 20.85
N ILE A 34 -6.30 10.75 20.49
CA ILE A 34 -7.18 11.79 21.05
C ILE A 34 -7.36 11.57 22.55
N ASP A 35 -7.69 10.34 22.96
CA ASP A 35 -7.87 9.99 24.38
C ASP A 35 -6.57 10.25 25.17
N MET A 36 -5.42 9.86 24.62
CA MET A 36 -4.12 10.15 25.25
C MET A 36 -3.80 11.65 25.34
N GLN A 37 -4.26 12.47 24.38
CA GLN A 37 -4.10 13.92 24.41
C GLN A 37 -4.99 14.55 25.48
N GLU A 38 -6.23 14.09 25.63
CA GLU A 38 -7.14 14.54 26.68
C GLU A 38 -6.60 14.19 28.08
N ASP A 39 -6.15 12.95 28.27
CA ASP A 39 -5.49 12.50 29.50
C ASP A 39 -4.25 13.35 29.82
N LEU A 40 -3.46 13.71 28.81
CA LEU A 40 -2.31 14.58 28.98
C LEU A 40 -2.70 15.98 29.46
N VAL A 41 -3.79 16.55 28.92
CA VAL A 41 -4.31 17.85 29.37
C VAL A 41 -4.78 17.78 30.83
N GLN A 42 -5.52 16.74 31.20
CA GLN A 42 -5.96 16.54 32.58
C GLN A 42 -4.78 16.37 33.55
N MET A 43 -3.76 15.60 33.15
CA MET A 43 -2.55 15.44 33.95
C MET A 43 -1.79 16.77 34.10
N ARG A 44 -1.68 17.58 33.04
CA ARG A 44 -1.06 18.92 33.12
C ARG A 44 -1.82 19.82 34.10
N GLN A 45 -3.14 19.81 34.08
CA GLN A 45 -3.96 20.57 35.03
C GLN A 45 -3.76 20.09 36.46
N ALA A 46 -3.72 18.78 36.70
CA ALA A 46 -3.46 18.21 38.02
C ALA A 46 -2.07 18.59 38.56
N VAL A 47 -1.03 18.50 37.71
CA VAL A 47 0.34 18.92 38.04
C VAL A 47 0.38 20.41 38.36
N ALA A 48 -0.29 21.25 37.58
CA ALA A 48 -0.37 22.70 37.83
C ALA A 48 -1.06 23.00 39.17
N GLY A 49 -2.16 22.30 39.49
CA GLY A 49 -2.83 22.40 40.78
C GLY A 49 -1.93 22.01 41.95
N ALA A 50 -1.15 20.93 41.81
CA ALA A 50 -0.19 20.50 42.82
C ALA A 50 0.94 21.54 43.03
N ILE A 51 1.48 22.10 41.95
CA ILE A 51 2.50 23.17 42.01
C ILE A 51 1.93 24.42 42.68
N ALA A 52 0.68 24.81 42.36
CA ALA A 52 0.03 25.95 42.97
C ALA A 52 -0.17 25.75 44.48
N SER A 53 -0.61 24.56 44.90
CA SER A 53 -0.73 24.19 46.30
C SER A 53 0.62 24.27 47.03
N GLN A 54 1.68 23.71 46.43
CA GLN A 54 3.04 23.77 46.95
C GLN A 54 3.52 25.22 47.14
N LYS A 55 3.31 26.07 46.13
CA LYS A 55 3.66 27.50 46.22
C LYS A 55 2.91 28.22 47.33
N ARG A 56 1.64 27.87 47.57
CA ARG A 56 0.86 28.44 48.67
C ARG A 56 1.45 28.06 50.03
N VAL A 57 1.85 26.81 50.21
CA VAL A 57 2.53 26.34 51.45
C VAL A 57 3.89 27.02 51.61
N GLN A 58 4.66 27.14 50.52
CA GLN A 58 5.94 27.88 50.52
C GLN A 58 5.74 29.32 51.02
N GLN A 59 4.77 30.05 50.47
CA GLN A 59 4.49 31.43 50.90
C GLN A 59 4.11 31.52 52.39
N GLN A 60 3.34 30.55 52.90
CA GLN A 60 3.00 30.48 54.33
C GLN A 60 4.24 30.20 55.19
N TYR A 61 5.11 29.30 54.75
CA TYR A 61 6.38 29.01 55.39
C TYR A 61 7.26 30.27 55.45
N ASP A 62 7.46 30.93 54.32
CA ASP A 62 8.29 32.14 54.22
C ASP A 62 7.75 33.24 55.13
N LYS A 63 6.43 33.41 55.18
CA LYS A 63 5.78 34.36 56.09
C LYS A 63 6.04 34.02 57.55
N ALA A 64 5.77 32.79 57.98
CA ALA A 64 6.00 32.37 59.37
C ALA A 64 7.47 32.50 59.79
N HIS A 65 8.39 32.16 58.88
CA HIS A 65 9.82 32.32 59.08
C HIS A 65 10.22 33.80 59.23
N ASN A 66 9.71 34.68 58.37
CA ASN A 66 9.96 36.12 58.46
C ASN A 66 9.33 36.75 59.72
N ASP A 67 8.15 36.29 60.13
CA ASP A 67 7.51 36.74 61.37
C ASP A 67 8.34 36.31 62.59
N ALA A 68 8.89 35.08 62.60
CA ALA A 68 9.80 34.62 63.65
C ALA A 68 11.06 35.50 63.75
N ASN A 69 11.67 35.86 62.61
CA ASN A 69 12.81 36.76 62.57
C ASN A 69 12.46 38.17 63.06
N THR A 70 11.29 38.68 62.68
CA THR A 70 10.78 39.98 63.15
C THR A 70 10.59 39.98 64.67
N TRP A 71 10.02 38.93 65.23
CA TRP A 71 9.87 38.80 66.69
C TRP A 71 11.21 38.66 67.41
N GLN A 72 12.20 38.00 66.80
CA GLN A 72 13.56 37.96 67.33
C GLN A 72 14.19 39.35 67.40
N GLN A 73 14.08 40.16 66.34
CA GLN A 73 14.58 41.54 66.33
C GLN A 73 13.87 42.40 67.39
N ARG A 74 12.55 42.24 67.54
CA ARG A 74 11.77 42.94 68.58
C ARG A 74 12.21 42.54 69.99
N ALA A 75 12.47 41.25 70.23
CA ALA A 75 12.99 40.78 71.51
C ALA A 75 14.37 41.39 71.83
N GLN A 76 15.26 41.44 70.84
CA GLN A 76 16.58 42.09 70.99
C GLN A 76 16.44 43.58 71.31
N LEU A 77 15.55 44.29 70.63
CA LEU A 77 15.28 45.71 70.89
C LEU A 77 14.72 45.95 72.30
N ALA A 78 13.80 45.09 72.76
CA ALA A 78 13.24 45.18 74.11
C ALA A 78 14.33 44.97 75.18
N LEU A 79 15.21 43.98 74.99
CA LEU A 79 16.36 43.75 75.88
C LEU A 79 17.32 44.93 75.90
N GLN A 80 17.63 45.54 74.74
CA GLN A 80 18.48 46.74 74.67
C GLN A 80 17.89 47.93 75.43
N LYS A 81 16.56 47.99 75.54
CA LYS A 81 15.84 49.02 76.31
C LYS A 81 15.61 48.66 77.78
N GLY A 82 16.08 47.49 78.22
CA GLY A 82 15.92 47.01 79.60
C GLY A 82 14.53 46.46 79.93
N ASP A 83 13.68 46.22 78.93
CA ASP A 83 12.30 45.78 79.12
C ASP A 83 12.19 44.26 78.94
N GLU A 84 12.58 43.52 79.98
CA GLU A 84 12.68 42.06 79.95
C GLU A 84 11.32 41.36 79.73
N ASP A 85 10.25 41.90 80.30
CA ASP A 85 8.92 41.29 80.16
C ASP A 85 8.42 41.39 78.71
N LEU A 86 8.66 42.52 78.05
CA LEU A 86 8.39 42.68 76.62
C LEU A 86 9.25 41.74 75.76
N ALA A 87 10.52 41.56 76.13
CA ALA A 87 11.41 40.62 75.46
C ALA A 87 10.93 39.17 75.58
N ARG A 88 10.51 38.73 76.77
CA ARG A 88 9.95 37.38 76.98
C ARG A 88 8.69 37.15 76.15
N GLN A 89 7.79 38.13 76.08
CA GLN A 89 6.59 38.06 75.24
C GLN A 89 6.93 37.95 73.75
N ALA A 90 7.90 38.74 73.26
CA ALA A 90 8.36 38.67 71.88
C ALA A 90 9.01 37.31 71.57
N LEU A 91 9.82 36.76 72.48
CA LEU A 91 10.41 35.42 72.33
C LEU A 91 9.37 34.31 72.32
N SER A 92 8.30 34.42 73.12
CA SER A 92 7.17 33.48 73.09
C SER A 92 6.52 33.46 71.70
N ARG A 93 6.23 34.64 71.12
CA ARG A 93 5.67 34.74 69.76
C ARG A 93 6.64 34.23 68.69
N LYS A 94 7.94 34.51 68.83
CA LYS A 94 9.00 33.97 67.96
C LYS A 94 8.98 32.45 67.96
N LYS A 95 8.86 31.83 69.14
CA LYS A 95 8.79 30.37 69.28
C LYS A 95 7.59 29.79 68.52
N THR A 96 6.39 30.35 68.72
CA THR A 96 5.18 29.89 68.01
C THR A 96 5.31 29.99 66.49
N GLN A 97 5.86 31.10 65.98
CA GLN A 97 6.07 31.28 64.54
C GLN A 97 7.14 30.34 63.99
N ALA A 98 8.22 30.10 64.75
CA ALA A 98 9.26 29.15 64.38
C ALA A 98 8.73 27.71 64.33
N GLU A 99 7.93 27.30 65.30
CA GLU A 99 7.26 25.98 65.29
C GLU A 99 6.33 25.82 64.08
N THR A 100 5.58 26.88 63.76
CA THR A 100 4.72 26.92 62.56
C THR A 100 5.54 26.79 61.28
N ALA A 101 6.66 27.51 61.16
CA ALA A 101 7.56 27.40 60.02
C ALA A 101 8.15 25.98 59.90
N VAL A 102 8.54 25.34 60.99
CA VAL A 102 9.04 23.95 60.97
C VAL A 102 7.97 22.98 60.44
N ALA A 103 6.73 23.10 60.91
CA ALA A 103 5.63 22.25 60.44
C ALA A 103 5.34 22.46 58.94
N LEU A 104 5.29 23.71 58.48
CA LEU A 104 5.08 24.06 57.07
C LEU A 104 6.24 23.58 56.19
N LYS A 105 7.48 23.63 56.70
CA LYS A 105 8.67 23.13 55.99
C LYS A 105 8.59 21.62 55.76
N ALA A 106 8.22 20.85 56.79
CA ALA A 106 8.05 19.41 56.65
C ALA A 106 6.95 19.05 55.63
N GLN A 107 5.84 19.81 55.64
CA GLN A 107 4.78 19.67 54.66
C GLN A 107 5.26 19.99 53.24
N LEU A 108 6.01 21.09 53.08
CA LEU A 108 6.58 21.52 51.81
C LEU A 108 7.55 20.47 51.23
N ASP A 109 8.40 19.88 52.06
CA ASP A 109 9.36 18.86 51.63
C ASP A 109 8.65 17.62 51.08
N THR A 110 7.60 17.19 51.78
CA THR A 110 6.75 16.08 51.33
C THR A 110 6.04 16.40 50.01
N GLN A 111 5.51 17.62 49.88
CA GLN A 111 4.86 18.06 48.63
C GLN A 111 5.86 18.19 47.48
N SER A 112 7.09 18.62 47.75
CA SER A 112 8.14 18.77 46.74
C SER A 112 8.45 17.44 46.06
N VAL A 113 8.65 16.37 46.84
CA VAL A 113 8.86 15.01 46.30
C VAL A 113 7.69 14.58 45.41
N THR A 114 6.46 14.85 45.87
CA THR A 114 5.25 14.49 45.12
C THR A 114 5.14 15.26 43.81
N VAL A 115 5.36 16.58 43.83
CA VAL A 115 5.33 17.44 42.65
C VAL A 115 6.40 17.04 41.65
N GLU A 116 7.63 16.75 42.10
CA GLU A 116 8.70 16.27 41.22
C GLU A 116 8.38 14.91 40.60
N GLN A 117 7.75 14.00 41.35
CA GLN A 117 7.25 12.76 40.77
C GLN A 117 6.19 12.99 39.69
N LEU A 118 5.23 13.89 39.95
CA LEU A 118 4.19 14.22 38.98
C LEU A 118 4.76 14.86 37.71
N LYS A 119 5.75 15.75 37.82
CA LYS A 119 6.47 16.33 36.67
C LYS A 119 7.18 15.25 35.85
N ARG A 120 7.90 14.33 36.49
CA ARG A 120 8.57 13.21 35.80
C ARG A 120 7.58 12.31 35.08
N ASN A 121 6.46 11.99 35.71
CA ASN A 121 5.39 11.21 35.10
C ASN A 121 4.78 11.92 33.88
N LEU A 122 4.59 13.24 33.96
CA LEU A 122 4.10 14.06 32.86
C LEU A 122 5.04 14.00 31.65
N ILE A 123 6.35 14.19 31.85
CA ILE A 123 7.36 14.06 30.78
C ILE A 123 7.32 12.66 30.15
N GLY A 124 7.19 11.62 30.98
CA GLY A 124 7.03 10.24 30.50
C GLY A 124 5.78 10.02 29.65
N LEU A 125 4.66 10.66 30.00
CA LEU A 125 3.43 10.61 29.20
C LEU A 125 3.57 11.36 27.87
N GLU A 126 4.24 12.51 27.87
CA GLU A 126 4.52 13.27 26.64
C GLU A 126 5.38 12.47 25.66
N SER A 127 6.42 11.81 26.16
CA SER A 127 7.27 10.90 25.38
C SER A 127 6.46 9.73 24.80
N LYS A 128 5.62 9.07 25.61
CA LYS A 128 4.76 7.97 25.15
C LYS A 128 3.74 8.40 24.11
N LEU A 129 3.17 9.61 24.24
CA LEU A 129 2.27 10.17 23.23
C LEU A 129 3.00 10.40 21.90
N SER A 130 4.24 10.89 21.95
CA SER A 130 5.07 11.06 20.75
C SER A 130 5.33 9.71 20.07
N GLU A 131 5.75 8.69 20.83
CA GLU A 131 5.95 7.33 20.32
C GLU A 131 4.66 6.74 19.73
N ALA A 132 3.52 6.94 20.39
CA ALA A 132 2.23 6.47 19.92
C ALA A 132 1.85 7.11 18.59
N LYS A 133 2.10 8.42 18.39
CA LYS A 133 1.88 9.11 17.12
C LYS A 133 2.74 8.51 16.00
N THR A 134 4.04 8.32 16.23
CA THR A 134 4.92 7.68 15.24
C THR A 134 4.48 6.26 14.89
N LYS A 135 4.07 5.47 15.90
CA LYS A 135 3.53 4.11 15.68
C LYS A 135 2.23 4.15 14.88
N LYS A 136 1.33 5.09 15.16
CA LYS A 136 0.11 5.28 14.37
C LYS A 136 0.43 5.52 12.90
N ASP A 137 1.34 6.45 12.61
CA ASP A 137 1.67 6.82 11.23
C ASP A 137 2.32 5.64 10.49
N MET A 138 3.21 4.89 11.16
CA MET A 138 3.76 3.64 10.63
C MET A 138 2.68 2.61 10.32
N LEU A 139 1.72 2.40 11.23
CA LEU A 139 0.65 1.43 11.05
C LEU A 139 -0.31 1.85 9.92
N LYS A 140 -0.62 3.14 9.80
CA LYS A 140 -1.40 3.70 8.67
C LYS A 140 -0.69 3.47 7.34
N ALA A 141 0.60 3.75 7.26
CA ALA A 141 1.39 3.50 6.04
C ALA A 141 1.39 2.02 5.65
N ARG A 142 1.57 1.12 6.63
CA ARG A 142 1.51 -0.34 6.41
C ARG A 142 0.12 -0.81 5.98
N ALA A 143 -0.95 -0.28 6.59
CA ALA A 143 -2.32 -0.60 6.20
C ALA A 143 -2.62 -0.15 4.77
N SER A 144 -2.18 1.05 4.38
CA SER A 144 -2.30 1.58 3.01
C SER A 144 -1.54 0.71 2.00
N ALA A 145 -0.29 0.33 2.29
CA ALA A 145 0.50 -0.56 1.44
C ALA A 145 -0.14 -1.95 1.30
N ALA A 146 -0.66 -2.52 2.39
CA ALA A 146 -1.37 -3.80 2.36
C ALA A 146 -2.64 -3.71 1.49
N LYS A 147 -3.42 -2.64 1.61
CA LYS A 147 -4.61 -2.40 0.80
C LYS A 147 -4.28 -2.21 -0.68
N ALA A 148 -3.19 -1.52 -1.00
CA ALA A 148 -2.70 -1.37 -2.37
C ALA A 148 -2.28 -2.72 -2.96
N ASN A 149 -1.57 -3.55 -2.19
CA ASN A 149 -1.19 -4.91 -2.61
C ASN A 149 -2.40 -5.81 -2.83
N GLU A 150 -3.40 -5.77 -1.95
CA GLU A 150 -4.67 -6.51 -2.10
C GLU A 150 -5.43 -6.05 -3.35
N GLN A 151 -5.46 -4.74 -3.62
CA GLN A 151 -6.07 -4.19 -4.82
C GLN A 151 -5.31 -4.58 -6.10
N LEU A 152 -3.98 -4.58 -6.07
CA LEU A 152 -3.16 -5.08 -7.17
C LEU A 152 -3.39 -6.56 -7.41
N GLN A 153 -3.40 -7.39 -6.37
CA GLN A 153 -3.58 -8.83 -6.49
C GLN A 153 -5.00 -9.21 -6.94
N SER A 154 -6.03 -8.50 -6.47
CA SER A 154 -7.40 -8.67 -6.96
C SER A 154 -7.56 -8.19 -8.39
N THR A 155 -6.88 -7.11 -8.79
CA THR A 155 -6.86 -6.65 -10.19
C THR A 155 -6.09 -7.62 -11.09
N THR A 156 -4.91 -8.10 -10.67
CA THR A 156 -4.16 -9.17 -11.34
C THR A 156 -4.98 -10.44 -11.44
N SER A 157 -5.72 -10.84 -10.39
CA SER A 157 -6.58 -12.02 -10.42
C SER A 157 -7.77 -11.83 -11.37
N ARG A 158 -8.33 -10.62 -11.46
CA ARG A 158 -9.34 -10.25 -12.47
C ARG A 158 -8.75 -10.15 -13.88
N MET A 159 -7.48 -9.75 -13.99
CA MET A 159 -6.71 -9.68 -15.22
C MET A 159 -6.05 -11.02 -15.57
N ASN A 160 -6.18 -12.06 -14.72
CA ASN A 160 -5.70 -13.41 -14.95
C ASN A 160 -6.59 -14.03 -16.05
N THR A 161 -6.32 -13.61 -17.29
CA THR A 161 -5.95 -14.44 -18.45
C THR A 161 -6.88 -15.56 -18.90
N GLY A 162 -8.10 -15.67 -18.36
CA GLY A 162 -9.10 -16.61 -18.88
C GLY A 162 -9.86 -16.11 -20.11
N SER A 163 -10.16 -14.80 -20.22
CA SER A 163 -11.09 -14.32 -21.26
C SER A 163 -10.41 -13.74 -22.50
N ALA A 164 -9.29 -13.01 -22.35
CA ALA A 164 -8.62 -12.38 -23.47
C ALA A 164 -7.78 -13.38 -24.29
N MET A 165 -6.98 -14.23 -23.64
CA MET A 165 -6.23 -15.29 -24.33
C MET A 165 -7.17 -16.34 -24.95
N ALA A 166 -8.21 -16.78 -24.22
CA ALA A 166 -9.20 -17.71 -24.78
C ALA A 166 -10.08 -17.10 -25.89
N ALA A 167 -10.18 -15.76 -25.97
CA ALA A 167 -10.81 -15.09 -27.10
C ALA A 167 -9.90 -15.06 -28.33
N PHE A 168 -8.58 -14.93 -28.13
CA PHE A 168 -7.59 -15.07 -29.21
C PHE A 168 -7.53 -16.51 -29.74
N GLU A 169 -7.46 -17.53 -28.88
CA GLU A 169 -7.50 -18.94 -29.32
C GLU A 169 -8.78 -19.29 -30.10
N ARG A 170 -9.95 -18.81 -29.64
CA ARG A 170 -11.22 -19.00 -30.38
C ARG A 170 -11.23 -18.29 -31.73
N MET A 171 -10.54 -17.16 -31.86
CA MET A 171 -10.43 -16.44 -33.12
C MET A 171 -9.47 -17.15 -34.07
N GLU A 172 -8.36 -17.67 -33.55
CA GLU A 172 -7.38 -18.46 -34.29
C GLU A 172 -7.99 -19.75 -34.85
N GLU A 173 -8.73 -20.51 -34.03
CA GLU A 173 -9.43 -21.72 -34.45
C GLU A 173 -10.47 -21.42 -35.55
N LYS A 174 -11.19 -20.30 -35.43
CA LYS A 174 -12.16 -19.87 -36.44
C LYS A 174 -11.49 -19.44 -37.75
N VAL A 175 -10.33 -18.81 -37.69
CA VAL A 175 -9.53 -18.45 -38.88
C VAL A 175 -9.02 -19.71 -39.57
N MET A 176 -8.44 -20.66 -38.83
CA MET A 176 -8.03 -21.95 -39.39
C MET A 176 -9.19 -22.70 -40.05
N GLN A 177 -10.37 -22.70 -39.44
CA GLN A 177 -11.55 -23.34 -40.02
C GLN A 177 -11.99 -22.64 -41.32
N MET A 178 -11.96 -21.31 -41.37
CA MET A 178 -12.24 -20.54 -42.58
C MET A 178 -11.23 -20.84 -43.69
N GLU A 179 -9.94 -20.91 -43.36
CA GLU A 179 -8.87 -21.27 -44.31
C GLU A 179 -9.06 -22.70 -44.84
N ALA A 180 -9.33 -23.67 -43.96
CA ALA A 180 -9.60 -25.05 -44.34
C ALA A 180 -10.84 -25.17 -45.24
N THR A 181 -11.92 -24.43 -44.95
CA THR A 181 -13.11 -24.40 -45.83
C THR A 181 -12.82 -23.74 -47.17
N SER A 182 -11.98 -22.71 -47.20
CA SER A 182 -11.56 -22.06 -48.45
C SER A 182 -10.72 -23.00 -49.32
N GLN A 183 -9.78 -23.74 -48.71
CA GLN A 183 -8.99 -24.77 -49.39
C GLN A 183 -9.88 -25.91 -49.90
N ALA A 184 -10.78 -26.43 -49.07
CA ALA A 184 -11.72 -27.47 -49.49
C ALA A 184 -12.66 -27.01 -50.62
N ALA A 185 -13.13 -25.75 -50.59
CA ALA A 185 -13.94 -25.17 -51.67
C ALA A 185 -13.13 -24.98 -52.96
N ALA A 186 -11.86 -24.60 -52.87
CA ALA A 186 -10.96 -24.52 -54.01
C ALA A 186 -10.68 -25.90 -54.63
N GLU A 187 -10.50 -26.94 -53.80
CA GLU A 187 -10.38 -28.33 -54.27
C GLU A 187 -11.67 -28.83 -54.91
N LEU A 188 -12.85 -28.53 -54.34
CA LEU A 188 -14.14 -28.89 -54.92
C LEU A 188 -14.37 -28.18 -56.26
N ALA A 189 -14.08 -26.88 -56.35
CA ALA A 189 -14.19 -26.12 -57.60
C ALA A 189 -13.19 -26.61 -58.65
N GLY A 190 -11.98 -27.00 -58.23
CA GLY A 190 -11.01 -27.68 -59.09
C GLY A 190 -11.52 -29.02 -59.60
N SER A 191 -12.18 -29.82 -58.75
CA SER A 191 -12.77 -31.10 -59.14
C SER A 191 -13.98 -30.95 -60.08
N ASP A 192 -14.78 -29.89 -59.93
CA ASP A 192 -15.91 -29.59 -60.81
C ASP A 192 -15.41 -29.13 -62.19
N LEU A 193 -14.38 -28.27 -62.23
CA LEU A 193 -13.74 -27.84 -63.49
C LEU A 193 -13.07 -29.01 -64.21
N GLU A 194 -12.31 -29.84 -63.50
CA GLU A 194 -11.69 -31.06 -64.03
C GLU A 194 -12.77 -32.01 -64.57
N SER A 195 -13.87 -32.22 -63.83
CA SER A 195 -14.98 -33.07 -64.28
C SER A 195 -15.70 -32.53 -65.52
N GLN A 196 -15.79 -31.20 -65.66
CA GLN A 196 -16.32 -30.54 -66.85
C GLN A 196 -15.36 -30.68 -68.04
N PHE A 197 -14.04 -30.67 -67.82
CA PHE A 197 -13.04 -30.99 -68.84
C PHE A 197 -13.05 -32.47 -69.21
N THR A 198 -13.17 -33.40 -68.25
CA THR A 198 -13.31 -34.84 -68.55
C THR A 198 -14.59 -35.14 -69.32
N ALA A 199 -15.69 -34.41 -69.04
CA ALA A 199 -16.94 -34.51 -69.80
C ALA A 199 -16.82 -33.90 -71.21
N LEU A 200 -15.97 -32.88 -71.41
CA LEU A 200 -15.63 -32.34 -72.72
C LEU A 200 -14.68 -33.25 -73.50
N GLU A 201 -13.71 -33.88 -72.84
CA GLU A 201 -12.81 -34.89 -73.41
C GLU A 201 -13.56 -36.18 -73.76
N ALA A 202 -14.54 -36.59 -72.94
CA ALA A 202 -15.48 -37.66 -73.27
C ALA A 202 -16.42 -37.31 -74.43
N GLY A 203 -16.48 -36.03 -74.82
CA GLY A 203 -17.23 -35.52 -75.96
C GLY A 203 -16.47 -35.49 -77.29
N GLY A 204 -15.24 -36.01 -77.34
CA GLY A 204 -14.35 -35.82 -78.49
C GLY A 204 -13.48 -37.02 -78.83
N ASP A 205 -14.04 -38.22 -78.97
CA ASP A 205 -13.32 -39.30 -79.69
C ASP A 205 -14.20 -40.39 -80.30
N VAL A 206 -15.41 -40.01 -80.73
CA VAL A 206 -16.21 -40.84 -81.66
C VAL A 206 -15.48 -40.98 -83.01
N ASP A 207 -14.49 -40.13 -83.31
CA ASP A 207 -13.71 -40.19 -84.54
C ASP A 207 -12.66 -41.32 -84.56
N LEU A 208 -12.09 -41.74 -83.41
CA LEU A 208 -11.20 -42.91 -83.35
C LEU A 208 -11.96 -44.24 -83.47
N GLU A 209 -13.17 -44.36 -82.90
CA GLU A 209 -14.01 -45.58 -83.03
C GLU A 209 -14.73 -45.68 -84.39
N LEU A 210 -15.02 -44.55 -85.05
CA LEU A 210 -15.64 -44.54 -86.38
C LEU A 210 -14.61 -44.70 -87.51
N ALA A 211 -13.34 -44.29 -87.29
CA ALA A 211 -12.21 -44.61 -88.18
C ALA A 211 -11.90 -46.12 -88.19
N ALA A 212 -12.03 -46.80 -87.04
CA ALA A 212 -11.88 -48.26 -86.95
C ALA A 212 -12.99 -49.03 -87.66
N MET A 213 -14.24 -48.52 -87.70
CA MET A 213 -15.36 -49.15 -88.42
C MET A 213 -15.44 -48.80 -89.92
N LYS A 214 -14.94 -47.63 -90.36
CA LYS A 214 -14.92 -47.26 -91.80
C LYS A 214 -13.75 -47.87 -92.58
N ALA A 215 -12.67 -48.28 -91.92
CA ALA A 215 -11.57 -49.01 -92.57
C ALA A 215 -11.94 -50.46 -92.96
N GLN A 216 -13.10 -50.98 -92.49
CA GLN A 216 -13.61 -52.32 -92.80
C GLN A 216 -14.69 -52.34 -93.90
N LEU A 217 -15.02 -51.18 -94.51
CA LEU A 217 -15.91 -51.04 -95.67
C LEU A 217 -15.28 -50.07 -96.70
N ALA A 218 -14.28 -50.59 -97.40
CA ALA A 218 -13.92 -50.26 -98.79
C ALA A 218 -14.13 -48.81 -99.31
N GLY A 219 -13.01 -48.11 -99.56
CA GLY A 219 -12.75 -47.53 -100.88
C GLY A 219 -12.48 -46.03 -100.98
N GLY A 220 -11.20 -45.69 -101.24
CA GLY A 220 -10.80 -44.62 -102.17
C GLY A 220 -10.41 -43.24 -101.62
N SER A 221 -9.08 -42.99 -101.52
CA SER A 221 -8.30 -41.83 -102.06
C SER A 221 -8.82 -40.39 -101.86
N VAL A 222 -8.08 -39.30 -101.57
CA VAL A 222 -6.68 -38.83 -101.69
C VAL A 222 -6.63 -37.57 -100.77
N ASP A 223 -5.65 -37.37 -99.89
CA ASP A 223 -4.46 -36.50 -100.05
C ASP A 223 -4.51 -35.10 -99.40
N GLN A 224 -3.36 -34.79 -98.77
CA GLN A 224 -2.68 -33.50 -98.56
C GLN A 224 -3.06 -32.47 -97.48
N GLY A 225 -2.02 -32.11 -96.70
CA GLY A 225 -1.84 -30.78 -96.09
C GLY A 225 -1.63 -30.82 -94.56
N GLN A 226 -0.46 -31.17 -94.02
CA GLN A 226 0.70 -30.29 -93.77
C GLN A 226 0.56 -29.36 -92.53
N LEU A 227 1.30 -29.74 -91.46
CA LEU A 227 2.09 -28.98 -90.46
C LEU A 227 2.09 -27.42 -90.49
N PRO A 228 2.65 -26.71 -89.48
CA PRO A 228 2.78 -26.95 -88.02
C PRO A 228 2.55 -25.65 -87.19
N GLY A 229 2.78 -25.70 -85.87
CA GLY A 229 2.83 -24.48 -85.05
C GLY A 229 3.16 -24.71 -83.57
N SER A 230 4.35 -25.21 -83.31
CA SER A 230 5.05 -25.24 -82.01
C SER A 230 5.49 -23.83 -81.57
N GLU A 231 5.48 -23.55 -80.26
CA GLU A 231 6.59 -22.95 -79.47
C GLU A 231 6.12 -22.59 -78.04
N THR A 232 6.55 -23.38 -77.04
CA THR A 232 7.56 -23.07 -75.99
C THR A 232 7.03 -22.22 -74.82
N ALA A 233 6.98 -22.73 -73.58
CA ALA A 233 8.12 -22.90 -72.67
C ALA A 233 8.80 -21.52 -72.39
N GLN A 234 9.11 -21.08 -71.17
CA GLN A 234 9.54 -21.83 -69.99
C GLN A 234 9.77 -20.84 -68.81
N SER A 235 9.52 -21.33 -67.59
CA SER A 235 10.33 -21.21 -66.36
C SER A 235 10.81 -19.86 -65.77
N SER A 236 10.45 -19.68 -64.49
CA SER A 236 11.14 -19.02 -63.35
C SER A 236 12.61 -19.52 -63.14
N PRO A 237 13.39 -19.20 -62.05
CA PRO A 237 13.12 -18.45 -60.79
C PRO A 237 14.34 -17.63 -60.21
N LYS A 238 14.19 -17.20 -58.94
CA LYS A 238 15.17 -16.87 -57.84
C LYS A 238 15.11 -15.42 -57.38
N GLU A 239 14.68 -15.09 -56.14
CA GLU A 239 15.16 -15.52 -54.80
C GLU A 239 16.68 -15.42 -54.66
N ALA A 240 17.16 -14.21 -54.38
CA ALA A 240 18.53 -13.95 -53.90
C ALA A 240 18.70 -12.61 -53.13
N ASP A 241 17.62 -11.92 -52.74
CA ASP A 241 17.74 -10.56 -52.15
C ASP A 241 17.42 -10.48 -50.64
N VAL A 242 17.24 -11.60 -49.94
CA VAL A 242 16.89 -11.57 -48.50
C VAL A 242 18.09 -11.78 -47.56
N ASP A 243 19.25 -12.19 -48.09
CA ASP A 243 20.46 -12.40 -47.28
C ASP A 243 21.35 -11.16 -47.16
N ALA A 244 21.11 -10.10 -47.95
CA ALA A 244 21.89 -8.85 -47.89
C ALA A 244 21.41 -7.89 -46.79
N GLU A 245 20.12 -7.91 -46.44
CA GLU A 245 19.55 -7.01 -45.42
C GLU A 245 19.84 -7.47 -43.97
N LEU A 246 20.20 -8.75 -43.77
CA LEU A 246 20.50 -9.32 -42.46
C LEU A 246 21.94 -9.06 -41.98
N GLU A 247 22.88 -8.77 -42.88
CA GLU A 247 24.25 -8.40 -42.50
C GLU A 247 24.40 -6.92 -42.14
N GLU A 248 23.64 -6.02 -42.77
CA GLU A 248 23.68 -4.58 -42.43
C GLU A 248 23.15 -4.29 -41.02
N LEU A 249 22.15 -5.04 -40.55
CA LEU A 249 21.59 -4.87 -39.20
C LEU A 249 22.52 -5.38 -38.09
N ARG A 250 23.44 -6.30 -38.39
CA ARG A 250 24.44 -6.79 -37.41
C ARG A 250 25.60 -5.81 -37.25
N ALA A 251 26.02 -5.14 -38.32
CA ALA A 251 27.07 -4.13 -38.27
C ALA A 251 26.68 -2.86 -37.49
N GLN A 252 25.37 -2.57 -37.36
CA GLN A 252 24.86 -1.40 -36.65
C GLN A 252 24.79 -1.56 -35.13
N ILE A 253 24.86 -2.79 -34.61
CA ILE A 253 24.78 -3.07 -33.16
C ILE A 253 26.17 -3.04 -32.51
N ASP A 254 27.24 -3.40 -33.23
CA ASP A 254 28.63 -3.39 -32.72
C ASP A 254 29.27 -1.98 -32.63
N GLN A 255 28.58 -0.91 -33.07
CA GLN A 255 29.04 0.48 -32.94
C GLN A 255 28.42 1.25 -31.76
N LEU A 256 27.63 0.58 -30.91
CA LEU A 256 26.92 1.22 -29.77
C LEU A 256 27.30 0.67 -28.38
N ASP A 257 28.38 -0.12 -28.27
CA ASP A 257 29.09 -0.47 -27.02
C ASP A 257 30.55 0.03 -27.06
#